data_AF-N7A1K9-F1
#
_entry.id   AF-N7A1K9-F1
#
_cell.length_a   1.000
_cell.length_b   1.000
_cell.length_c   1.000
_cell.angle_alpha   90.00
_cell.angle_beta   90.00
_cell.angle_gamma   90.00
#
_symmetry.space_group_name_H-M   'P 1'
#
loop_
_entity.id
_entity.type
_entity.pdbx_description
1 polymer ?
#
loop_
_entity_poly.entity_id
_entity_poly.type
_entity_poly.pdbx_seq_one_letter_code
_entity_poly.pdbx_strand_id
1 'polypeptide(L)' 'MATVKTATLTFRIDPGLKEALRIAADQEHRSIANMVEVLIRGHCERHGIAIPHSEQTKNNNGARS' A
#
# COMPACT_ATOMS: atom_id res chain seq x y z
N MET A 1 9.02 -16.11 12.78
CA MET A 1 7.78 -15.40 13.09
C MET A 1 7.55 -14.39 11.98
N ALA A 2 6.44 -14.51 11.24
CA ALA A 2 6.18 -13.69 10.05
C ALA A 2 5.93 -12.24 10.46
N THR A 3 6.79 -11.34 9.98
CA THR A 3 6.58 -9.90 10.09
C THR A 3 5.26 -9.56 9.41
N VAL A 4 4.37 -8.86 10.10
CA VAL A 4 3.10 -8.42 9.52
C VAL A 4 3.44 -7.34 8.49
N LYS A 5 3.57 -7.73 7.21
CA LYS A 5 3.96 -6.86 6.10
C LYS A 5 2.82 -5.97 5.61
N THR A 6 1.59 -6.22 6.05
CA THR A 6 0.37 -5.65 5.50
C THR A 6 -0.54 -5.16 6.62
N ALA A 7 -1.06 -3.95 6.48
CA ALA A 7 -2.11 -3.40 7.33
C ALA A 7 -3.44 -3.39 6.58
N THR A 8 -4.56 -3.66 7.29
CA THR A 8 -5.90 -3.59 6.69
C THR A 8 -6.36 -2.15 6.56
N LEU A 9 -6.81 -1.75 5.37
CA LEU A 9 -7.37 -0.44 5.08
C LEU A 9 -8.85 -0.57 4.71
N THR A 10 -9.73 0.08 5.48
CA THR A 10 -11.19 0.12 5.22
C THR A 10 -11.61 1.55 4.95
N PHE A 11 -12.21 1.82 3.79
CA PHE A 11 -12.76 3.14 3.46
C PHE A 11 -14.11 3.00 2.77
N ARG A 12 -14.94 4.05 2.87
CA ARG A 12 -16.20 4.16 2.15
C ARG A 12 -15.96 5.04 0.92
N ILE A 13 -16.39 4.54 -0.24
CA ILE A 13 -16.35 5.27 -1.51
C ILE A 13 -17.70 5.12 -2.22
N ASP A 14 -17.94 6.01 -3.16
CA ASP A 14 -19.05 5.90 -4.09
C ASP A 14 -19.04 4.54 -4.83
N PRO A 15 -20.19 3.88 -5.01
CA PRO A 15 -20.27 2.60 -5.71
C PRO A 15 -19.80 2.67 -7.17
N GLY A 16 -20.01 3.79 -7.87
CA GLY A 16 -19.48 3.98 -9.23
C GLY A 16 -17.96 4.04 -9.24
N LEU A 17 -17.36 4.69 -8.24
CA LEU A 17 -15.90 4.72 -8.09
C LEU A 17 -15.32 3.33 -7.77
N LYS A 18 -16.05 2.51 -7.00
CA LYS A 18 -15.66 1.12 -6.73
C LYS A 18 -15.61 0.29 -8.01
N GLU A 19 -16.60 0.43 -8.89
CA GLU A 19 -16.61 -0.28 -10.17
C GLU A 19 -15.50 0.22 -11.10
N ALA A 20 -15.24 1.54 -11.15
CA ALA A 20 -14.11 2.08 -11.90
C ALA A 20 -12.77 1.51 -11.40
N LEU A 21 -12.58 1.43 -10.08
CA LEU A 21 -11.39 0.83 -9.48
C LEU A 21 -11.25 -0.66 -9.83
N ARG A 22 -12.37 -1.39 -9.85
CA ARG A 22 -12.39 -2.81 -10.26
C ARG A 22 -11.99 -2.98 -11.72
N ILE A 23 -12.53 -2.16 -12.61
CA ILE A 23 -12.21 -2.20 -14.05
C ILE A 23 -10.72 -1.90 -14.27
N ALA A 24 -10.18 -0.87 -13.61
CA ALA A 24 -8.76 -0.53 -13.70
C ALA A 24 -7.86 -1.67 -13.21
N ALA A 25 -8.22 -2.29 -12.08
CA ALA A 25 -7.49 -3.43 -11.54
C ALA A 25 -7.50 -4.64 -12.49
N ASP A 26 -8.64 -4.91 -13.12
CA ASP A 26 -8.80 -6.00 -14.11
C ASP A 26 -7.96 -5.76 -15.37
N GLN A 27 -7.96 -4.54 -15.89
CA GLN A 27 -7.16 -4.14 -17.05
C GLN A 27 -5.65 -4.30 -16.83
N GLU A 28 -5.17 -4.04 -15.62
CA GLU A 28 -3.76 -4.20 -15.25
C GLU A 28 -3.44 -5.62 -14.74
N HIS A 29 -4.40 -6.55 -14.74
CA HIS A 29 -4.25 -7.91 -14.20
C HIS A 29 -3.76 -7.95 -12.74
N ARG A 30 -4.25 -7.01 -11.92
CA ARG A 30 -3.84 -6.87 -10.51
C ARG A 30 -5.06 -6.88 -9.59
N SER A 31 -4.84 -7.21 -8.33
CA SER A 31 -5.91 -7.14 -7.33
C SER A 31 -6.28 -5.69 -7.03
N ILE A 32 -7.53 -5.47 -6.58
CA ILE A 32 -8.02 -4.14 -6.17
C ILE A 32 -7.11 -3.53 -5.09
N ALA A 33 -6.64 -4.32 -4.12
CA ALA A 33 -5.71 -3.86 -3.10
C ALA A 33 -4.40 -3.32 -3.71
N ASN A 34 -3.81 -4.08 -4.64
CA ASN A 34 -2.58 -3.68 -5.30
C ASN A 34 -2.84 -2.42 -6.18
N MET A 35 -3.99 -2.34 -6.85
CA MET A 35 -4.38 -1.16 -7.61
C MET A 35 -4.42 0.10 -6.74
N VAL A 36 -5.01 0.00 -5.54
CA VAL A 36 -5.02 1.09 -4.55
C VAL A 36 -3.60 1.50 -4.16
N GLU A 37 -2.68 0.55 -3.94
CA GLU A 37 -1.27 0.88 -3.64
C GLU A 37 -0.60 1.69 -4.76
N VAL A 38 -0.84 1.34 -6.02
CA VAL A 38 -0.28 2.08 -7.17
C VAL A 38 -0.88 3.48 -7.29
N LEU A 39 -2.19 3.62 -7.08
CA LEU A 39 -2.84 4.93 -7.08
C LEU A 39 -2.31 5.84 -5.97
N ILE A 40 -2.14 5.30 -4.75
CA ILE A 40 -1.56 6.02 -3.62
C ILE A 40 -0.12 6.42 -3.93
N ARG A 41 0.71 5.48 -4.41
CA ARG A 41 2.10 5.75 -4.76
C ARG A 41 2.22 6.83 -5.83
N GLY A 42 1.47 6.71 -6.92
CA GLY A 42 1.48 7.70 -7.98
C GLY A 42 0.97 9.08 -7.53
N HIS A 43 -0.01 9.13 -6.62
CA HIS A 43 -0.42 10.39 -6.00
C HIS A 43 0.73 10.99 -5.17
N CYS A 44 1.34 10.21 -4.29
CA CYS A 44 2.45 10.69 -3.47
C CYS A 44 3.64 11.17 -4.31
N GLU A 45 4.03 10.43 -5.35
CA GLU A 45 5.12 10.82 -6.25
C GLU A 45 4.84 12.16 -6.96
N ARG A 46 3.62 12.36 -7.47
CA ARG A 46 3.23 13.63 -8.12
C ARG A 46 3.16 14.82 -7.16
N HIS A 47 2.87 14.57 -5.89
CA HIS A 47 2.74 15.59 -4.86
C HIS A 47 3.99 15.75 -3.98
N GLY A 48 5.06 14.99 -4.25
CA GLY A 48 6.30 15.02 -3.44
C GLY A 48 6.11 14.49 -2.01
N ILE A 49 5.11 13.65 -1.76
CA ILE A 49 4.84 13.07 -0.44
C ILE A 49 5.75 11.85 -0.26
N ALA A 50 6.63 11.90 0.74
CA ALA A 50 7.48 10.76 1.08
C ALA A 50 6.63 9.63 1.71
N ILE A 51 6.58 8.47 1.04
CA ILE A 51 6.00 7.26 1.62
C ILE A 51 7.09 6.59 2.46
N PRO A 52 6.92 6.47 3.79
CA PRO A 52 7.87 5.71 4.59
C PRO A 52 7.83 4.27 4.12
N HIS A 53 8.97 3.74 3.68
CA HIS A 53 9.09 2.31 3.49
C HIS A 53 8.90 1.67 4.86
N SER A 54 8.07 0.64 4.97
CA SER A 54 7.97 -0.17 6.18
C SER A 54 9.35 -0.77 6.42
N GLU A 55 10.22 -0.05 7.12
CA GLU A 55 11.54 -0.53 7.45
C GLU A 55 11.33 -1.72 8.37
N GLN A 56 11.67 -2.88 7.84
CA GLN A 56 11.98 -4.05 8.63
C GLN A 56 12.94 -3.57 9.72
N THR A 57 12.44 -3.44 10.95
CA THR A 57 13.25 -3.10 12.11
C THR A 57 14.48 -4.00 12.09
N LYS A 58 15.62 -3.47 11.65
CA LYS A 58 16.91 -4.11 11.84
C LYS A 58 17.07 -4.18 13.34
N ASN A 59 16.82 -5.38 13.86
CA ASN A 59 17.09 -5.80 15.21
C ASN A 59 18.62 -5.82 15.43
N ASN A 60 19.24 -4.66 15.40
CA ASN A 60 20.59 -4.47 15.91
C ASN A 60 20.48 -4.34 17.43
N ASN A 61 20.18 -5.44 18.11
CA ASN A 61 20.53 -5.56 19.53
C ASN A 61 21.82 -6.37 19.65
N GLY A 62 22.88 -5.85 19.04
CA GLY A 62 24.24 -6.16 19.42
C GLY A 62 24.70 -5.09 20.41
N ALA A 63 24.87 -5.51 21.67
CA ALA A 63 25.72 -4.93 22.73
C ALA A 63 25.00 -4.85 24.08
N ARG A 64 25.30 -5.79 24.98
CA ARG A 64 26.11 -5.49 26.17
C ARG A 64 26.41 -6.74 26.99
N SER A 65 27.72 -6.99 27.12
CA SER A 65 28.46 -7.57 28.25
C SER A 65 28.00 -8.90 28.86
#